data_AF-A0AAV5ZYY3-F1
#
_entry.id   AF-A0AAV5ZYY3-F1
#
_cell.length_a   1.000
_cell.length_b   1.000
_cell.length_c   1.000
_cell.angle_alpha   90.00
_cell.angle_beta   90.00
_cell.angle_gamma   90.00
#
_symmetry.space_group_name_H-M   'P 1'
#
loop_
_entity.id
_entity.type
_entity.pdbx_description
1 polymer ?
#
loop_
_entity_poly.entity_id
_entity_poly.type
_entity_poly.pdbx_seq_one_letter_code
_entity_poly.pdbx_strand_id
1 'polypeptide(L)'
;MATSEHTVGPDVDDTPRGGGRPLVIGLAIALVLCLLLAVGLALLNRQQVSELTRERDRARSELQELSASESAREKIVLATRLEVAELAHLLTVARLSSYTGKDISDPVVPPSVTGKRRDALTSAVALKQAKVPFTWGGRRKEDGVDSVGFVALALSEAGMPFTPEILTAKSLRNLLNVTTEGEPKPGDVLFFDNGIVMLYLGGDNAVGMLPEGAVIKGGVLKGKGIGFTYMGYGTMRYD
;
A
#
# COMPACT_ATOMS: atom_id res chain seq x y z
N MET A 1 -82.92 -49.40 -85.35
CA MET A 1 -83.87 -49.27 -84.22
C MET A 1 -83.31 -48.18 -83.33
N ALA A 2 -83.91 -46.99 -83.38
CA ALA A 2 -84.95 -46.55 -82.44
C ALA A 2 -84.29 -46.13 -81.10
N THR A 3 -83.94 -44.85 -80.94
CA THR A 3 -84.75 -43.72 -80.39
C THR A 3 -84.90 -43.74 -78.88
N SER A 4 -84.67 -42.56 -78.27
CA SER A 4 -85.25 -41.99 -77.04
C SER A 4 -84.12 -41.43 -76.14
N GLU A 5 -83.93 -40.11 -76.00
CA GLU A 5 -84.72 -39.18 -75.16
C GLU A 5 -84.82 -39.64 -73.70
N HIS A 6 -84.65 -38.85 -72.64
CA HIS A 6 -84.45 -37.42 -72.37
C HIS A 6 -84.36 -37.35 -70.81
N THR A 7 -83.61 -36.42 -70.19
CA THR A 7 -84.08 -35.57 -69.06
C THR A 7 -82.96 -34.77 -68.35
N VAL A 8 -83.38 -33.57 -67.95
CA VAL A 8 -82.72 -32.36 -67.44
C VAL A 8 -82.28 -32.44 -65.96
N GLY A 9 -81.21 -31.71 -65.58
CA GLY A 9 -81.04 -31.16 -64.22
C GLY A 9 -79.62 -30.62 -63.91
N PRO A 10 -79.43 -29.50 -63.18
CA PRO A 10 -78.35 -28.53 -63.44
C PRO A 10 -77.27 -28.35 -62.32
N ASP A 11 -76.37 -27.40 -62.58
CA ASP A 11 -75.56 -26.56 -61.68
C ASP A 11 -74.09 -26.90 -61.31
N VAL A 12 -73.20 -26.12 -61.97
CA VAL A 12 -72.19 -25.18 -61.44
C VAL A 12 -70.92 -25.66 -60.71
N ASP A 13 -69.80 -25.11 -61.22
CA ASP A 13 -68.44 -24.94 -60.68
C ASP A 13 -67.55 -26.20 -60.53
N ASP A 14 -66.26 -26.18 -60.84
CA ASP A 14 -65.33 -25.06 -60.92
C ASP A 14 -64.10 -25.42 -61.79
N THR A 15 -63.54 -24.36 -62.36
CA THR A 15 -62.30 -24.13 -63.13
C THR A 15 -61.19 -25.21 -63.32
N PRO A 16 -60.48 -25.16 -64.48
CA PRO A 16 -59.46 -26.12 -64.87
C PRO A 16 -58.07 -25.81 -64.27
N ARG A 17 -57.46 -26.78 -63.58
CA ARG A 17 -56.04 -26.73 -63.16
C ARG A 17 -55.11 -27.23 -64.27
N GLY A 18 -54.31 -26.33 -64.83
CA GLY A 18 -53.21 -26.72 -65.73
C GLY A 18 -52.28 -25.57 -66.12
N GLY A 19 -51.28 -25.26 -65.28
CA GLY A 19 -50.15 -24.40 -65.68
C GLY A 19 -49.51 -23.60 -64.53
N GLY A 20 -48.53 -24.17 -63.81
CA GLY A 20 -47.90 -23.47 -62.68
C GLY A 20 -46.57 -24.02 -62.17
N ARG A 21 -45.78 -24.70 -63.02
CA ARG A 21 -44.52 -25.35 -62.58
C ARG A 21 -43.22 -24.57 -62.86
N PRO A 22 -43.00 -23.88 -64.00
CA PRO A 22 -41.70 -23.24 -64.26
C PRO A 22 -41.50 -21.88 -63.53
N LEU A 23 -42.57 -21.10 -63.33
CA LEU A 23 -42.51 -19.79 -62.65
C LEU A 23 -42.19 -19.92 -61.15
N VAL A 24 -42.75 -20.94 -60.50
CA VAL A 24 -42.54 -21.22 -59.07
C VAL A 24 -41.09 -21.65 -58.79
N ILE A 25 -40.49 -22.41 -59.71
CA ILE A 25 -39.09 -22.86 -59.60
C ILE A 25 -38.13 -21.67 -59.76
N GLY A 26 -38.38 -20.77 -60.72
CA GLY A 26 -37.55 -19.57 -60.91
C GLY A 26 -37.57 -18.63 -59.71
N LEU A 27 -38.75 -18.41 -59.11
CA LEU A 27 -38.90 -17.59 -57.90
C LEU A 27 -38.20 -18.23 -56.69
N ALA A 28 -38.32 -19.55 -56.53
CA ALA A 28 -37.66 -20.29 -55.46
C ALA A 28 -36.13 -20.17 -55.55
N ILE A 29 -35.55 -20.30 -56.75
CA ILE A 29 -34.11 -20.17 -56.98
C ILE A 29 -33.64 -18.74 -56.66
N ALA A 30 -34.38 -17.72 -57.10
CA ALA A 30 -34.06 -16.32 -56.83
C ALA A 30 -34.08 -15.99 -55.33
N LEU A 31 -35.07 -16.50 -54.59
CA LEU A 31 -35.15 -16.34 -53.13
C LEU A 31 -33.98 -17.02 -52.42
N VAL A 32 -33.60 -18.23 -52.83
CA VAL A 32 -32.45 -18.96 -52.27
C VAL A 32 -31.16 -18.18 -52.49
N LEU A 33 -30.92 -17.66 -53.70
CA LEU A 33 -29.75 -16.81 -54.00
C LEU A 33 -29.72 -15.55 -53.13
N CYS A 34 -30.87 -14.88 -52.95
CA CYS A 34 -30.98 -13.69 -52.12
C CYS A 34 -30.67 -13.99 -50.63
N LEU A 35 -31.15 -15.14 -50.13
CA LEU A 35 -30.88 -15.61 -48.77
C LEU A 35 -29.39 -15.93 -48.56
N LEU A 36 -28.76 -16.60 -49.52
CA LEU A 36 -27.32 -16.89 -49.47
C LEU A 36 -26.47 -15.61 -49.45
N LEU A 37 -26.83 -14.62 -50.27
CA LEU A 37 -26.17 -13.31 -50.31
C LEU A 37 -26.34 -12.57 -48.97
N ALA A 38 -27.56 -12.51 -48.43
CA ALA A 38 -27.84 -11.87 -47.15
C ALA A 38 -27.08 -12.53 -45.98
N VAL A 39 -27.03 -13.87 -45.96
CA VAL A 39 -26.25 -14.63 -44.96
C VAL A 39 -24.75 -14.37 -45.12
N GLY A 40 -24.24 -14.32 -46.36
CA GLY A 40 -22.84 -13.99 -46.64
C GLY A 40 -22.43 -12.61 -46.11
N LEU A 41 -23.22 -11.56 -46.37
CA LEU A 41 -22.97 -10.22 -45.83
C LEU A 41 -23.06 -10.18 -44.30
N ALA A 42 -24.02 -10.89 -43.72
CA ALA A 42 -24.16 -10.97 -42.27
C ALA A 42 -22.95 -11.66 -41.60
N LEU A 43 -22.39 -12.70 -42.22
CA LEU A 43 -21.19 -13.38 -41.73
C LEU A 43 -19.94 -12.49 -41.82
N LEU A 44 -19.77 -11.77 -42.94
CA LEU A 44 -18.66 -10.82 -43.11
C LEU A 44 -18.71 -9.69 -42.07
N ASN A 45 -19.88 -9.09 -41.87
CA ASN A 45 -20.07 -8.05 -40.84
C ASN A 45 -19.80 -8.60 -39.43
N ARG A 46 -20.22 -9.83 -39.13
CA ARG A 46 -19.93 -10.48 -37.83
C ARG A 46 -18.44 -10.72 -37.63
N GLN A 47 -17.72 -11.13 -38.68
CA GLN A 47 -16.26 -11.31 -38.61
C GLN A 47 -15.56 -9.97 -38.34
N GLN A 48 -15.90 -8.93 -39.10
CA GLN A 48 -15.34 -7.58 -38.91
C GLN A 48 -15.62 -7.02 -37.50
N VAL A 49 -16.85 -7.16 -37.00
CA VAL A 49 -17.19 -6.74 -35.64
C VAL A 49 -16.41 -7.54 -34.59
N SER A 50 -16.19 -8.83 -34.81
CA SER A 50 -15.42 -9.67 -33.88
C SER A 50 -13.93 -9.29 -33.83
N GLU A 51 -13.33 -8.93 -34.98
CA GLU A 51 -11.95 -8.47 -35.06
C GLU A 51 -11.78 -7.12 -34.37
N LEU A 52 -12.62 -6.13 -34.70
CA LEU A 52 -12.61 -4.82 -34.05
C LEU A 52 -12.85 -4.90 -32.54
N THR A 53 -13.70 -5.84 -32.10
CA THR A 53 -13.94 -6.09 -30.66
C THR A 53 -12.67 -6.59 -29.99
N ARG A 54 -11.95 -7.54 -30.61
CA ARG A 54 -10.67 -8.06 -30.09
C ARG A 54 -9.59 -6.98 -30.05
N GLU A 55 -9.50 -6.14 -31.07
CA GLU A 55 -8.53 -5.03 -31.10
C GLU A 55 -8.83 -4.01 -30.00
N ARG A 56 -10.10 -3.62 -29.84
CA ARG A 56 -10.53 -2.74 -28.73
C ARG A 56 -10.19 -3.36 -27.38
N ASP A 57 -10.44 -4.66 -27.20
CA ASP A 57 -10.22 -5.33 -25.92
C ASP A 57 -8.73 -5.47 -25.60
N ARG A 58 -7.87 -5.71 -26.61
CA ARG A 58 -6.41 -5.65 -26.46
C ARG A 58 -5.94 -4.25 -26.08
N ALA A 59 -6.38 -3.23 -26.82
CA ALA A 59 -6.02 -1.84 -26.55
C ALA A 59 -6.48 -1.39 -25.14
N ARG A 60 -7.65 -1.85 -24.68
CA ARG A 60 -8.12 -1.60 -23.31
C ARG A 60 -7.25 -2.30 -22.26
N SER A 61 -6.85 -3.55 -22.51
CA SER A 61 -5.96 -4.29 -21.61
C SER A 61 -4.60 -3.59 -21.49
N GLU A 62 -4.00 -3.18 -22.62
CA GLU A 62 -2.72 -2.45 -22.65
C GLU A 62 -2.81 -1.11 -21.91
N LEU A 63 -3.88 -0.33 -22.12
CA LEU A 63 -4.13 0.92 -21.39
C LEU A 63 -4.29 0.68 -19.88
N GLN A 64 -4.93 -0.42 -19.49
CA GLN A 64 -5.11 -0.77 -18.08
C GLN A 64 -3.78 -1.15 -17.41
N GLU A 65 -2.91 -1.89 -18.11
CA GLU A 65 -1.57 -2.22 -17.62
C GLU A 65 -0.67 -0.99 -17.50
N LEU A 66 -0.68 -0.13 -18.52
CA LEU A 66 0.09 1.12 -18.53
C LEU A 66 -0.35 2.04 -17.38
N SER A 67 -1.66 2.27 -17.22
CA SER A 67 -2.18 3.11 -16.13
C SER A 67 -1.90 2.52 -14.74
N ALA A 68 -1.95 1.18 -14.58
CA ALA A 68 -1.56 0.53 -13.34
C ALA A 68 -0.07 0.75 -13.02
N SER A 69 0.81 0.58 -14.02
CA SER A 69 2.25 0.84 -13.88
C SER A 69 2.54 2.31 -13.56
N GLU A 70 1.88 3.25 -14.23
CA GLU A 70 2.00 4.68 -13.93
C GLU A 70 1.55 5.01 -12.50
N SER A 71 0.40 4.47 -12.07
CA SER A 71 -0.08 4.67 -10.70
C SER A 71 0.87 4.09 -9.65
N ALA A 72 1.51 2.95 -9.94
CA ALA A 72 2.50 2.34 -9.06
C ALA A 72 3.76 3.21 -8.96
N ARG A 73 4.25 3.73 -10.10
CA ARG A 73 5.37 4.68 -10.15
C ARG A 73 5.04 5.96 -9.40
N GLU A 74 3.86 6.52 -9.61
CA GLU A 74 3.41 7.75 -8.94
C GLU A 74 3.37 7.57 -7.43
N LYS A 75 2.84 6.44 -6.93
CA LYS A 75 2.84 6.10 -5.50
C LYS A 75 4.26 6.01 -4.94
N ILE A 76 5.19 5.38 -5.65
CA ILE A 76 6.59 5.28 -5.22
C ILE A 76 7.23 6.67 -5.16
N VAL A 77 7.01 7.50 -6.18
CA VAL A 77 7.54 8.88 -6.21
C VAL A 77 6.95 9.72 -5.09
N LEU A 78 5.65 9.63 -4.83
CA LEU A 78 4.98 10.32 -3.72
C LEU A 78 5.53 9.88 -2.36
N ALA A 79 5.68 8.57 -2.13
CA ALA A 79 6.26 8.04 -0.90
C ALA A 79 7.70 8.55 -0.71
N THR A 80 8.53 8.47 -1.76
CA THR A 80 9.90 8.97 -1.73
C THR A 80 9.96 10.47 -1.46
N ARG A 81 9.07 11.27 -2.08
CA ARG A 81 8.99 12.72 -1.83
C ARG A 81 8.61 13.03 -0.40
N LEU A 82 7.71 12.25 0.21
CA LEU A 82 7.31 12.41 1.60
C LEU A 82 8.48 12.12 2.54
N GLU A 83 9.22 11.03 2.30
CA GLU A 83 10.43 10.69 3.07
C GLU A 83 11.51 11.77 2.95
N VAL A 84 11.76 12.29 1.74
CA VAL A 84 12.71 13.39 1.51
C VAL A 84 12.24 14.69 2.17
N ALA A 85 10.93 14.96 2.18
CA ALA A 85 10.39 16.14 2.86
C ALA A 85 10.50 16.02 4.39
N GLU A 86 10.26 14.85 4.96
CA GLU A 86 10.44 14.58 6.40
C GLU A 86 11.91 14.73 6.80
N LEU A 87 12.82 14.18 5.99
CA LEU A 87 14.26 14.39 6.11
C LEU A 87 14.65 15.87 6.07
N ALA A 88 14.16 16.61 5.06
CA ALA A 88 14.46 18.02 4.91
C ALA A 88 13.91 18.85 6.09
N HIS A 89 12.71 18.49 6.59
CA HIS A 89 12.13 19.12 7.76
C HIS A 89 12.96 18.86 9.00
N LEU A 90 13.38 17.61 9.24
CA LEU A 90 14.25 17.27 10.37
C LEU A 90 15.62 17.94 10.29
N LEU A 91 16.24 18.02 9.12
CA LEU A 91 17.47 18.78 8.90
C LEU A 91 17.28 20.27 9.16
N THR A 92 16.13 20.81 8.78
CA THR A 92 15.78 22.22 9.01
C THR A 92 15.54 22.49 10.49
N VAL A 93 14.81 21.61 11.19
CA VAL A 93 14.65 21.65 12.65
C VAL A 93 16.00 21.50 13.34
N ALA A 94 16.85 20.56 12.92
CA ALA A 94 18.21 20.39 13.45
C ALA A 94 19.08 21.65 13.29
N ARG A 95 18.90 22.39 12.20
CA ARG A 95 19.66 23.62 11.89
C ARG A 95 19.09 24.86 12.60
N LEU A 96 17.78 25.00 12.68
CA LEU A 96 17.09 26.16 13.26
C LEU A 96 16.95 26.05 14.79
N SER A 97 16.55 24.87 15.25
CA SER A 97 16.62 24.48 16.64
C SER A 97 17.97 23.80 16.82
N SER A 98 18.99 24.55 17.24
CA SER A 98 20.07 23.90 18.00
C SER A 98 19.38 23.02 19.03
N TYR A 99 19.58 21.72 19.04
CA TYR A 99 18.93 20.81 19.98
C TYR A 99 19.29 21.25 21.41
N THR A 100 18.51 22.17 21.97
CA THR A 100 18.93 23.11 23.04
C THR A 100 19.04 22.44 24.40
N GLY A 101 18.56 21.21 24.53
CA GLY A 101 18.82 20.38 25.68
C GLY A 101 20.27 20.04 25.76
N LYS A 102 20.90 20.50 26.85
CA LYS A 102 22.19 20.01 27.31
C LYS A 102 22.15 18.48 27.30
N ASP A 103 23.05 17.86 26.53
CA ASP A 103 23.34 16.44 26.70
C ASP A 103 23.80 16.27 28.14
N ILE A 104 23.00 15.56 28.93
CA ILE A 104 23.29 15.34 30.34
C ILE A 104 24.29 14.19 30.43
N SER A 105 25.31 14.39 31.27
CA SER A 105 26.32 13.36 31.56
C SER A 105 25.64 12.05 31.90
N ASP A 106 26.17 10.94 31.36
CA ASP A 106 25.59 9.60 31.41
C ASP A 106 24.84 9.29 32.72
N PRO A 107 23.50 9.40 32.75
CA PRO A 107 22.71 8.85 33.84
C PRO A 107 23.01 7.36 33.98
N VAL A 108 23.35 6.98 35.20
CA VAL A 108 23.48 5.58 35.58
C VAL A 108 22.09 4.96 35.50
N VAL A 109 21.96 3.89 34.70
CA VAL A 109 20.73 3.07 34.66
C VAL A 109 20.28 2.80 36.10
N PRO A 110 19.05 3.18 36.49
CA PRO A 110 18.64 3.11 37.89
C PRO A 110 18.89 1.72 38.49
N PRO A 111 19.48 1.60 39.69
CA PRO A 111 19.77 0.30 40.30
C PRO A 111 18.52 -0.59 40.48
N SER A 112 17.35 0.03 40.59
CA SER A 112 16.06 -0.65 40.69
C SER A 112 15.62 -1.37 39.41
N VAL A 113 16.25 -1.08 38.27
CA VAL A 113 15.97 -1.74 36.99
C VAL A 113 16.86 -2.96 36.84
N THR A 114 16.26 -4.13 36.60
CA THR A 114 16.91 -5.44 36.53
C THR A 114 16.49 -6.22 35.27
N GLY A 115 17.19 -7.33 34.99
CA GLY A 115 16.91 -8.24 33.87
C GLY A 115 17.06 -7.59 32.48
N LYS A 116 16.32 -8.11 31.48
CA LYS A 116 16.37 -7.61 30.08
C LYS A 116 16.09 -6.11 29.97
N ARG A 117 15.27 -5.56 30.89
CA ARG A 117 15.00 -4.11 30.95
C ARG A 117 16.27 -3.33 31.26
N ARG A 118 17.10 -3.82 32.19
CA ARG A 118 18.41 -3.22 32.48
C ARG A 118 19.33 -3.38 31.29
N ASP A 119 19.36 -4.57 30.70
CA ASP A 119 20.23 -4.88 29.57
C ASP A 119 19.94 -3.97 28.36
N ALA A 120 18.66 -3.67 28.08
CA ALA A 120 18.27 -2.74 27.01
C ALA A 120 18.77 -1.31 27.26
N LEU A 121 18.62 -0.82 28.49
CA LEU A 121 19.11 0.51 28.86
C LEU A 121 20.64 0.58 28.85
N THR A 122 21.31 -0.46 29.34
CA THR A 122 22.77 -0.57 29.28
C THR A 122 23.28 -0.64 27.84
N SER A 123 22.59 -1.39 26.97
CA SER A 123 22.91 -1.47 25.54
C SER A 123 22.75 -0.10 24.86
N ALA A 124 21.67 0.63 25.13
CA ALA A 124 21.48 1.98 24.63
C ALA A 124 22.60 2.94 25.07
N VAL A 125 23.01 2.89 26.34
CA VAL A 125 24.14 3.68 26.85
C VAL A 125 25.46 3.26 26.17
N ALA A 126 25.68 1.96 25.94
CA ALA A 126 26.86 1.46 25.24
C ALA A 126 26.90 1.93 23.78
N LEU A 127 25.78 1.99 23.07
CA LEU A 127 25.69 2.56 21.72
C LEU A 127 26.07 4.05 21.71
N LYS A 128 25.64 4.82 22.72
CA LYS A 128 26.07 6.22 22.90
C LYS A 128 27.58 6.32 23.12
N GLN A 129 28.13 5.52 24.04
CA GLN A 129 29.56 5.54 24.37
C GLN A 129 30.44 5.12 23.19
N ALA A 130 29.96 4.19 22.37
CA ALA A 130 30.60 3.80 21.12
C ALA A 130 30.54 4.88 20.03
N LYS A 131 29.81 5.98 20.25
CA LYS A 131 29.61 7.08 19.29
C LYS A 131 29.13 6.58 17.93
N VAL A 132 28.14 5.67 17.95
CA VAL A 132 27.51 5.16 16.74
C VAL A 132 27.02 6.35 15.90
N PRO A 133 27.35 6.42 14.59
CA PRO A 133 26.96 7.55 13.77
C PRO A 133 25.45 7.57 13.52
N PHE A 134 24.91 8.77 13.37
CA PHE A 134 23.55 8.94 12.87
C PHE A 134 23.52 8.60 11.38
N THR A 135 22.58 7.76 10.96
CA THR A 135 22.27 7.53 9.55
C THR A 135 20.78 7.30 9.40
N TRP A 136 20.12 8.15 8.62
CA TRP A 136 18.68 8.03 8.38
C TRP A 136 18.32 6.69 7.72
N GLY A 137 17.32 5.99 8.25
CA GLY A 137 16.99 4.64 7.78
C GLY A 137 18.04 3.59 8.17
N GLY A 138 19.10 3.97 8.88
CA GLY A 138 20.14 3.06 9.34
C GLY A 138 19.64 2.12 10.43
N ARG A 139 20.04 0.85 10.35
CA ARG A 139 19.59 -0.24 11.26
C ARG A 139 20.74 -1.07 11.82
N ARG A 140 21.99 -0.74 11.48
CA ARG A 140 23.19 -1.48 11.86
C ARG A 140 24.18 -0.55 12.54
N LYS A 141 24.88 -1.05 13.54
CA LYS A 141 25.81 -0.24 14.34
C LYS A 141 26.96 0.31 13.51
N GLU A 142 27.43 -0.46 12.53
CA GLU A 142 28.61 -0.18 11.72
C GLU A 142 28.33 0.90 10.66
N ASP A 143 27.11 0.90 10.10
CA ASP A 143 26.69 1.84 9.06
C ASP A 143 25.98 3.08 9.63
N GLY A 144 25.71 3.07 10.93
CA GLY A 144 24.92 4.08 11.62
C GLY A 144 23.45 3.74 11.72
N VAL A 145 22.77 4.42 12.64
CA VAL A 145 21.36 4.20 12.96
C VAL A 145 20.58 5.51 13.02
N ASP A 146 19.28 5.45 12.79
CA ASP A 146 18.36 6.54 13.13
C ASP A 146 17.75 6.32 14.53
N SER A 147 16.80 7.17 14.92
CA SER A 147 16.10 7.08 16.21
C SER A 147 15.48 5.69 16.44
N VAL A 148 14.81 5.13 15.43
CA VAL A 148 14.13 3.83 15.49
C VAL A 148 15.14 2.69 15.50
N GLY A 149 16.14 2.75 14.62
CA GLY A 149 17.23 1.77 14.54
C GLY A 149 18.01 1.68 15.85
N PHE A 150 18.24 2.82 16.51
CA PHE A 150 18.90 2.86 17.82
C PHE A 150 18.12 2.13 18.90
N VAL A 151 16.81 2.43 19.03
CA VAL A 151 15.95 1.77 20.01
C VAL A 151 15.83 0.27 19.71
N ALA A 152 15.63 -0.08 18.44
CA ALA A 152 15.51 -1.47 18.01
C ALA A 152 16.79 -2.27 18.28
N LEU A 153 17.96 -1.70 18.00
CA LEU A 153 19.25 -2.33 18.26
C LEU A 153 19.48 -2.54 19.75
N ALA A 154 19.24 -1.52 20.59
CA ALA A 154 19.38 -1.62 22.04
C ALA A 154 18.45 -2.70 22.65
N LEU A 155 17.21 -2.81 22.14
CA LEU A 155 16.27 -3.85 22.57
C LEU A 155 16.71 -5.24 22.09
N SER A 156 17.18 -5.35 20.84
CA SER A 156 17.64 -6.61 20.26
C SER A 156 18.89 -7.15 20.98
N GLU A 157 19.86 -6.28 21.29
CA GLU A 157 21.06 -6.62 22.09
C GLU A 157 20.69 -7.11 23.50
N ALA A 158 19.56 -6.68 24.05
CA ALA A 158 19.00 -7.17 25.30
C ALA A 158 18.19 -8.48 25.19
N GLY A 159 18.20 -9.12 24.02
CA GLY A 159 17.49 -10.38 23.77
C GLY A 159 15.98 -10.22 23.59
N MET A 160 15.51 -9.01 23.30
CA MET A 160 14.10 -8.80 22.94
C MET A 160 13.86 -9.21 21.47
N PRO A 161 12.69 -9.78 21.13
CA PRO A 161 12.41 -10.30 19.79
C PRO A 161 12.04 -9.19 18.80
N PHE A 162 12.91 -8.19 18.65
CA PHE A 162 12.78 -7.13 17.67
C PHE A 162 13.75 -7.39 16.51
N THR A 163 13.27 -7.16 15.30
CA THR A 163 14.05 -7.21 14.06
C THR A 163 14.27 -5.77 13.59
N PRO A 164 15.44 -5.16 13.89
CA PRO A 164 15.68 -3.75 13.58
C PRO A 164 15.41 -3.39 12.13
N GLU A 165 15.74 -4.28 11.19
CA GLU A 165 15.71 -4.07 9.74
C GLU A 165 14.35 -3.66 9.19
N ILE A 166 13.25 -4.04 9.85
CA ILE A 166 11.88 -3.80 9.38
C ILE A 166 11.12 -2.75 10.20
N LEU A 167 11.72 -2.23 11.27
CA LEU A 167 11.02 -1.33 12.19
C LEU A 167 11.02 0.11 11.69
N THR A 168 9.84 0.71 11.74
CA THR A 168 9.57 2.12 11.49
C THR A 168 8.94 2.75 12.74
N ALA A 169 8.98 4.08 12.86
CA ALA A 169 8.33 4.78 13.98
C ALA A 169 6.83 4.46 14.02
N LYS A 170 6.18 4.40 12.85
CA LYS A 170 4.76 4.05 12.72
C LYS A 170 4.46 2.62 13.17
N SER A 171 5.25 1.63 12.74
CA SER A 171 5.04 0.24 13.16
C SER A 171 5.26 0.07 14.66
N LEU A 172 6.27 0.75 15.23
CA LEU A 172 6.56 0.71 16.65
C LEU A 172 5.45 1.38 17.49
N ARG A 173 4.91 2.52 17.04
CA ARG A 173 3.75 3.16 17.69
C ARG A 173 2.54 2.23 17.74
N ASN A 174 2.26 1.56 16.64
CA ASN A 174 1.12 0.63 16.55
C ASN A 174 1.34 -0.59 17.45
N LEU A 175 2.56 -1.14 17.48
CA LEU A 175 2.90 -2.29 18.31
C LEU A 175 2.77 -2.02 19.81
N LEU A 176 3.20 -0.83 20.25
CA LEU A 176 3.26 -0.50 21.68
C LEU A 176 2.03 0.23 22.21
N ASN A 177 1.01 0.43 21.37
CA ASN A 177 -0.27 1.02 21.74
C ASN A 177 -0.11 2.34 22.51
N VAL A 178 0.60 3.29 21.90
CA VAL A 178 1.07 4.53 22.54
C VAL A 178 -0.04 5.27 23.29
N THR A 179 0.27 5.66 24.52
CA THR A 179 -0.63 6.41 25.40
C THR A 179 0.06 7.64 25.99
N THR A 180 -0.75 8.64 26.35
CA THR A 180 -0.33 9.78 27.17
C THR A 180 -0.83 9.66 28.61
N GLU A 181 -1.57 8.59 28.93
CA GLU A 181 -2.11 8.35 30.26
C GLU A 181 -1.05 7.71 31.17
N GLY A 182 -0.91 8.25 32.38
CA GLY A 182 0.08 7.79 33.36
C GLY A 182 1.51 8.26 33.08
N GLU A 183 2.47 7.62 33.74
CA GLU A 183 3.89 7.96 33.64
C GLU A 183 4.70 6.79 33.05
N PRO A 184 5.61 7.06 32.10
CA PRO A 184 6.50 6.04 31.57
C PRO A 184 7.42 5.49 32.65
N LYS A 185 7.83 4.24 32.51
CA LYS A 185 8.81 3.57 33.37
C LYS A 185 10.14 3.44 32.63
N PRO A 186 11.29 3.44 33.33
CA PRO A 186 12.58 3.22 32.68
C PRO A 186 12.55 1.97 31.78
N GLY A 187 12.98 2.09 30.54
CA GLY A 187 12.90 1.07 29.50
C GLY A 187 11.67 1.18 28.59
N ASP A 188 10.69 2.05 28.87
CA ASP A 188 9.60 2.31 27.93
C ASP A 188 10.08 3.18 26.76
N VAL A 189 9.38 3.10 25.62
CA VAL A 189 9.73 3.86 24.42
C VAL A 189 8.91 5.15 24.40
N LEU A 190 9.59 6.29 24.34
CA LEU A 190 8.99 7.59 24.16
C LEU A 190 8.87 7.92 22.68
N PHE A 191 7.76 8.55 22.31
CA PHE A 191 7.48 9.00 20.95
C PHE A 191 7.36 10.51 20.92
N PHE A 192 7.93 11.10 19.88
CA PHE A 192 7.88 12.53 19.62
C PHE A 192 7.36 12.79 18.21
N ASP A 193 7.12 14.06 17.91
CA ASP A 193 6.81 14.49 16.55
C ASP A 193 7.95 14.16 15.56
N ASN A 194 7.65 14.22 14.27
CA ASN A 194 8.58 13.91 13.18
C ASN A 194 9.22 12.50 13.26
N GLY A 195 8.50 11.54 13.84
CA GLY A 195 8.92 10.13 13.87
C GLY A 195 10.07 9.83 14.82
N ILE A 196 10.45 10.75 15.71
CA ILE A 196 11.54 10.54 16.66
C ILE A 196 11.09 9.64 17.82
N VAL A 197 11.97 8.70 18.19
CA VAL A 197 11.76 7.79 19.32
C VAL A 197 12.99 7.73 20.21
N MET A 198 12.79 7.53 21.52
CA MET A 198 13.87 7.40 22.50
C MET A 198 13.49 6.39 23.59
N LEU A 199 14.48 5.79 24.27
CA LEU A 199 14.25 4.94 25.44
C LEU A 199 14.24 5.79 26.72
N TYR A 200 13.20 5.65 27.53
CA TYR A 200 13.08 6.38 28.79
C TYR A 200 14.04 5.81 29.84
N LEU A 201 14.76 6.70 30.53
CA LEU A 201 15.70 6.34 31.60
C LEU A 201 15.14 6.59 33.00
N GLY A 202 14.00 7.30 33.11
CA GLY A 202 13.48 7.77 34.39
C GLY A 202 13.87 9.22 34.68
N GLY A 203 13.14 9.84 35.60
CA GLY A 203 13.43 11.20 36.07
C GLY A 203 13.41 12.25 34.95
N ASP A 204 12.50 12.11 33.99
CA ASP A 204 12.38 13.01 32.82
C ASP A 204 13.58 12.95 31.86
N ASN A 205 14.33 11.84 31.85
CA ASN A 205 15.49 11.62 30.98
C ASN A 205 15.24 10.50 29.97
N ALA A 206 15.82 10.61 28.78
CA ALA A 206 15.80 9.56 27.76
C ALA A 206 17.11 9.49 26.98
N VAL A 207 17.43 8.30 26.50
CA VAL A 207 18.56 8.01 25.60
C VAL A 207 18.04 7.67 24.22
N GLY A 208 18.70 8.18 23.19
CA GLY A 208 18.28 7.94 21.82
C GLY A 208 19.29 8.43 20.81
N MET A 209 18.87 8.40 19.55
CA MET A 209 19.66 8.84 18.41
C MET A 209 18.93 10.00 17.73
N LEU A 210 19.62 11.12 17.58
CA LEU A 210 19.17 12.32 16.88
C LEU A 210 20.17 12.68 15.76
N PRO A 211 19.87 13.63 14.86
CA PRO A 211 20.80 14.05 13.82
C PRO A 211 22.18 14.52 14.31
N GLU A 212 22.29 14.99 15.56
CA GLU A 212 23.60 15.31 16.18
C GLU A 212 24.38 14.08 16.68
N GLY A 213 23.76 12.89 16.64
CA GLY A 213 24.32 11.63 17.13
C GLY A 213 23.53 11.01 18.30
N ALA A 214 24.14 10.02 18.94
CA ALA A 214 23.58 9.39 20.13
C ALA A 214 23.66 10.36 21.33
N VAL A 215 22.53 10.59 21.99
CA VAL A 215 22.38 11.61 23.03
C VAL A 215 21.59 11.09 24.22
N ILE A 216 21.77 11.77 25.36
CA ILE A 216 20.87 11.66 26.50
C ILE A 216 20.30 13.04 26.78
N LYS A 217 18.98 13.15 26.75
CA LYS A 217 18.29 14.41 26.98
C LYS A 217 17.45 14.33 28.24
N GLY A 218 17.46 15.42 29.01
CA GLY A 218 16.54 15.65 30.12
C GLY A 218 15.40 16.58 29.72
N GLY A 219 14.32 16.59 30.50
CA GLY A 219 13.16 17.45 30.24
C GLY A 219 12.30 17.00 29.05
N VAL A 220 12.34 15.71 28.73
CA VAL A 220 11.75 15.13 27.51
C VAL A 220 10.22 15.04 27.58
N LEU A 221 9.64 14.80 28.75
CA LEU A 221 8.20 14.70 28.96
C LEU A 221 7.54 16.08 28.99
N LYS A 222 8.26 17.10 29.48
CA LYS A 222 7.77 18.47 29.60
C LYS A 222 8.00 19.31 28.34
N GLY A 223 8.57 18.74 27.28
CA GLY A 223 8.75 19.37 25.97
C GLY A 223 9.72 20.57 25.93
N LYS A 224 10.43 20.84 27.03
CA LYS A 224 11.32 22.02 27.14
C LYS A 224 12.76 21.76 26.72
N GLY A 225 13.12 20.49 26.52
CA GLY A 225 14.52 20.09 26.43
C GLY A 225 15.03 19.69 25.05
N ILE A 226 14.20 19.30 24.07
CA ILE A 226 14.75 18.54 22.93
C ILE A 226 14.36 19.03 21.54
N GLY A 227 13.63 20.14 21.43
CA GLY A 227 13.20 20.66 20.12
C GLY A 227 12.14 19.81 19.42
N PHE A 228 11.59 18.79 20.10
CA PHE A 228 10.53 17.91 19.63
C PHE A 228 9.38 17.87 20.63
N THR A 229 8.17 17.71 20.10
CA THR A 229 6.94 17.63 20.90
C THR A 229 6.72 16.20 21.39
N TYR A 230 6.62 16.00 22.69
CA TYR A 230 6.27 14.69 23.27
C TYR A 230 4.86 14.27 22.87
N MET A 231 4.72 13.06 22.31
CA MET A 231 3.46 12.52 21.81
C MET A 231 2.91 11.36 22.65
N GLY A 232 3.65 10.91 23.67
CA GLY A 232 3.28 9.77 24.52
C GLY A 232 4.36 8.69 24.57
N TYR A 233 4.05 7.59 25.25
CA TYR A 233 4.95 6.46 25.44
C TYR A 233 4.26 5.13 25.15
N GLY A 234 5.07 4.16 24.74
CA GLY A 234 4.68 2.76 24.59
C GLY A 234 5.31 1.93 25.70
N THR A 235 4.49 1.15 26.41
CA THR A 235 4.99 0.28 27.49
C THR A 235 5.71 -0.93 26.92
N MET A 236 6.95 -1.13 27.33
CA MET A 236 7.74 -2.28 26.93
C MET A 236 7.58 -3.42 27.92
N ARG A 237 7.27 -4.61 27.40
CA ARG A 237 7.28 -5.87 28.17
C ARG A 237 8.62 -6.55 27.98
N TYR A 238 9.23 -7.01 29.07
CA TYR A 238 10.61 -7.53 29.14
C TYR A 238 10.66 -8.96 29.70
N ASP A 239 9.54 -9.66 29.58
CA ASP A 239 9.30 -11.04 29.95
C ASP A 239 10.16 -12.05 29.14
#